data_AF-A0AAW5YSP1-F1
#
_entry.id   AF-A0AAW5YSP1-F1
#
_cell.length_a   1.000
_cell.length_b   1.000
_cell.length_c   1.000
_cell.angle_alpha   90.00
_cell.angle_beta   90.00
_cell.angle_gamma   90.00
#
_symmetry.space_group_name_H-M   'P 1'
#
loop_
_entity.id
_entity.type
_entity.pdbx_description
1 polymer ?
#
loop_
_entity_poly.entity_id
_entity_poly.type
_entity_poly.pdbx_seq_one_letter_code
_entity_poly.pdbx_strand_id
1 'polypeptide(L)'
;MFKIVMPEPERVTMPAREVADQPAYLVNFANFYVSSFERDDLEIISEFDEDHNMVNINHYLLLNQPFSRKNLVKHVLIDHAHNFQAILDKMTAETGVDPEAMTTYEDWSNWYEGVRAKIESSLS
;
A
#
# COMPACT_ATOMS: atom_id res chain seq x y z
N MET A 1 -17.89 -41.62 -36.88
CA MET A 1 -17.76 -40.17 -36.59
C MET A 1 -18.03 -39.98 -35.11
N PHE A 2 -17.01 -39.63 -34.32
CA PHE A 2 -17.18 -39.42 -32.88
C PHE A 2 -17.75 -38.03 -32.64
N LYS A 3 -18.90 -37.96 -31.94
CA LYS A 3 -19.50 -36.69 -31.50
C LYS A 3 -18.73 -36.25 -30.25
N ILE A 4 -17.96 -35.17 -30.36
CA ILE A 4 -17.37 -34.51 -29.19
C ILE A 4 -18.49 -33.70 -28.54
N VAL A 5 -18.84 -34.08 -27.30
CA VAL A 5 -19.78 -33.32 -26.47
C VAL A 5 -18.95 -32.46 -25.53
N MET A 6 -19.00 -31.14 -25.73
CA MET A 6 -18.43 -30.18 -24.78
C MET A 6 -19.26 -30.22 -23.49
N PRO A 7 -18.67 -30.49 -22.32
CA PRO A 7 -19.39 -30.35 -21.06
C PRO A 7 -19.76 -28.88 -20.83
N GLU A 8 -20.93 -28.63 -20.24
CA GLU A 8 -21.27 -27.27 -19.82
C GLU A 8 -20.28 -26.80 -18.76
N PRO A 9 -19.83 -25.54 -18.83
CA PRO A 9 -18.90 -25.01 -17.84
C PRO A 9 -19.58 -24.98 -16.46
N GLU A 10 -19.07 -25.78 -15.52
CA GLU A 10 -19.40 -25.67 -14.10
C GLU A 10 -18.91 -24.32 -13.58
N ARG A 11 -19.82 -23.34 -13.50
CA ARG A 11 -19.54 -22.05 -12.88
C ARG A 11 -19.78 -22.16 -11.38
N VAL A 12 -18.72 -22.38 -10.61
CA VAL A 12 -18.78 -22.27 -9.15
C VAL A 12 -18.67 -20.80 -8.77
N THR A 13 -19.65 -20.27 -8.04
CA THR A 13 -19.54 -18.92 -7.47
C THR A 13 -18.64 -18.99 -6.25
N MET A 14 -17.46 -18.38 -6.30
CA MET A 14 -16.61 -18.26 -5.12
C MET A 14 -17.29 -17.34 -4.10
N PRO A 15 -17.39 -17.73 -2.81
CA PRO A 15 -17.89 -16.84 -1.78
C PRO A 15 -17.03 -15.57 -1.73
N ALA A 16 -17.64 -14.42 -1.50
CA ALA A 16 -16.91 -13.19 -1.29
C ALA A 16 -15.99 -13.35 -0.07
N ARG A 17 -14.71 -13.00 -0.22
CA ARG A 17 -13.77 -12.99 0.90
C ARG A 17 -14.26 -11.96 1.92
N GLU A 18 -14.37 -12.36 3.18
CA GLU A 18 -14.60 -11.40 4.27
C GLU A 18 -13.36 -10.50 4.36
N VAL A 19 -13.57 -9.19 4.19
CA VAL A 19 -12.54 -8.17 4.31
C VAL A 19 -12.77 -7.50 5.65
N ALA A 20 -11.86 -7.71 6.60
CA ALA A 20 -11.91 -6.97 7.86
C ALA A 20 -11.70 -5.48 7.59
N ASP A 21 -12.44 -4.63 8.31
CA ASP A 21 -12.20 -3.20 8.29
C ASP A 21 -10.80 -2.92 8.86
N GLN A 22 -10.01 -2.14 8.11
CA GLN A 22 -8.69 -1.72 8.54
C GLN A 22 -8.79 -0.41 9.33
N PRO A 23 -7.90 -0.16 10.29
CA PRO A 23 -7.92 1.08 11.06
C PRO A 23 -7.67 2.29 10.15
N ALA A 24 -8.28 3.42 10.50
CA ALA A 24 -8.30 4.60 9.64
C ALA A 24 -6.90 5.10 9.26
N TYR A 25 -5.95 5.10 10.21
CA TYR A 25 -4.57 5.51 9.96
C TYR A 25 -3.89 4.66 8.88
N LEU A 26 -4.14 3.34 8.89
CA LEU A 26 -3.55 2.41 7.93
C LEU A 26 -4.15 2.61 6.53
N VAL A 27 -5.45 2.90 6.48
CA VAL A 27 -6.13 3.28 5.23
C VAL A 27 -5.55 4.58 4.66
N ASN A 28 -5.33 5.59 5.49
CA ASN A 28 -4.75 6.86 5.06
C ASN A 28 -3.31 6.69 4.58
N PHE A 29 -2.50 5.92 5.32
CA PHE A 29 -1.13 5.63 4.92
C PHE A 29 -1.09 4.85 3.60
N ALA A 30 -1.94 3.85 3.41
CA ALA A 30 -2.02 3.12 2.15
C ALA A 30 -2.45 4.03 0.97
N ASN A 31 -3.38 4.97 1.19
CA ASN A 31 -3.74 5.95 0.16
C ASN A 31 -2.56 6.84 -0.21
N PHE A 32 -1.83 7.35 0.79
CA PHE A 32 -0.62 8.12 0.59
C PHE A 32 0.42 7.30 -0.19
N TYR A 33 0.75 6.10 0.29
CA TYR A 33 1.75 5.23 -0.31
C TYR A 33 1.44 4.90 -1.78
N VAL A 34 0.21 4.47 -2.09
CA VAL A 34 -0.18 4.15 -3.47
C VAL A 34 -0.09 5.39 -4.36
N SER A 35 -0.52 6.55 -3.87
CA SER A 35 -0.40 7.80 -4.62
C SER A 35 1.06 8.22 -4.84
N SER A 36 1.94 7.95 -3.88
CA SER A 36 3.39 8.21 -3.98
C SER A 36 4.09 7.22 -4.90
N PHE A 37 3.68 5.95 -4.87
CA PHE A 37 4.11 4.92 -5.82
C PHE A 37 3.82 5.32 -7.27
N GLU A 38 2.61 5.82 -7.55
CA GLU A 38 2.23 6.29 -8.90
C GLU A 38 3.09 7.48 -9.40
N ARG A 39 3.79 8.19 -8.50
CA ARG A 39 4.67 9.32 -8.82
C ARG A 39 6.16 8.98 -8.74
N ASP A 40 6.51 7.70 -8.55
CA ASP A 40 7.88 7.25 -8.28
C ASP A 40 8.52 7.98 -7.07
N ASP A 41 7.70 8.29 -6.05
CA ASP A 41 8.04 9.20 -4.95
C ASP A 41 8.03 8.50 -3.58
N LEU A 42 8.75 7.40 -3.47
CA LEU A 42 8.82 6.57 -2.26
C LEU A 42 10.21 6.48 -1.64
N GLU A 43 11.16 7.29 -2.11
CA GLU A 43 12.56 7.27 -1.64
C GLU A 43 12.66 7.37 -0.12
N ILE A 44 11.98 8.33 0.52
CA ILE A 44 12.06 8.49 1.99
C ILE A 44 11.39 7.31 2.70
N ILE A 45 10.32 6.73 2.15
CA ILE A 45 9.69 5.55 2.76
C ILE A 45 10.62 4.33 2.66
N SER A 46 11.44 4.25 1.61
CA SER A 46 12.37 3.13 1.40
C SER A 46 13.46 3.00 2.45
N GLU A 47 13.79 4.09 3.14
CA GLU A 47 14.71 4.09 4.28
C GLU A 47 14.17 3.28 5.48
N PHE A 48 12.85 3.04 5.53
CA PHE A 48 12.19 2.30 6.60
C PHE A 48 11.82 0.85 6.20
N ASP A 49 12.27 0.36 5.04
CA ASP A 49 12.00 -1.01 4.59
C ASP A 49 13.09 -1.99 5.03
N GLU A 50 12.87 -2.69 6.15
CA GLU A 50 13.85 -3.67 6.67
C GLU A 50 13.67 -5.10 6.10
N ASP A 51 12.45 -5.49 5.73
CA ASP A 51 12.07 -6.88 5.42
C ASP A 51 11.40 -7.04 4.04
N HIS A 52 11.80 -6.23 3.06
CA HIS A 52 11.23 -6.25 1.70
C HIS A 52 9.70 -6.04 1.68
N ASN A 53 9.16 -5.34 2.68
CA ASN A 53 7.74 -5.01 2.78
C ASN A 53 7.31 -4.18 1.58
N MET A 54 8.12 -3.19 1.21
CA MET A 54 7.86 -2.37 0.04
C MET A 54 7.94 -3.17 -1.26
N VAL A 55 8.88 -4.11 -1.36
CA VAL A 55 8.99 -4.97 -2.55
C VAL A 55 7.70 -5.76 -2.77
N ASN A 56 7.14 -6.35 -1.70
CA ASN A 56 5.89 -7.10 -1.78
C ASN A 56 4.71 -6.22 -2.22
N ILE A 57 4.56 -5.05 -1.61
CA ILE A 57 3.51 -4.09 -1.96
C ILE A 57 3.69 -3.60 -3.40
N ASN A 58 4.89 -3.16 -3.77
CA ASN A 58 5.19 -2.60 -5.08
C ASN A 58 5.01 -3.65 -6.19
N HIS A 59 5.38 -4.90 -5.94
CA HIS A 59 5.14 -5.99 -6.88
C HIS A 59 3.65 -6.16 -7.17
N TYR A 60 2.80 -6.13 -6.13
CA TYR A 60 1.36 -6.17 -6.31
C TYR A 60 0.86 -4.97 -7.13
N LEU A 61 1.28 -3.75 -6.79
CA LEU A 61 0.86 -2.53 -7.49
C LEU A 61 1.26 -2.55 -8.97
N LEU A 62 2.46 -3.02 -9.29
CA LEU A 62 2.95 -3.17 -10.67
C LEU A 62 2.08 -4.16 -11.48
N LEU A 63 1.78 -5.32 -10.91
CA LEU A 63 0.98 -6.34 -11.61
C LEU A 63 -0.49 -5.93 -11.81
N ASN A 64 -0.98 -4.99 -11.01
CA ASN A 64 -2.37 -4.56 -10.99
C ASN A 64 -2.59 -3.11 -11.43
N GLN A 65 -1.61 -2.49 -12.11
CA GLN A 65 -1.67 -1.11 -12.62
C GLN A 65 -2.97 -0.71 -13.34
N PRO A 66 -3.68 -1.60 -14.08
CA PRO A 66 -4.96 -1.23 -14.70
C PRO A 66 -6.11 -0.94 -13.71
N PHE A 67 -5.97 -1.30 -12.43
CA PHE A 67 -7.01 -1.04 -11.43
C PHE A 67 -7.04 0.43 -11.01
N SER A 68 -8.23 0.92 -10.66
CA SER A 68 -8.36 2.25 -10.06
C SER A 68 -7.64 2.31 -8.71
N ARG A 69 -7.12 3.49 -8.34
CA ARG A 69 -6.46 3.70 -7.04
C ARG A 69 -7.29 3.20 -5.86
N LYS A 70 -8.60 3.45 -5.87
CA LYS A 70 -9.54 2.95 -4.85
C LYS A 70 -9.49 1.42 -4.71
N ASN A 71 -9.44 0.70 -5.83
CA ASN A 71 -9.35 -0.76 -5.84
C ASN A 71 -7.96 -1.25 -5.44
N LEU A 72 -6.89 -0.55 -5.88
CA LEU A 72 -5.53 -0.84 -5.45
C LEU A 72 -5.40 -0.76 -3.94
N VAL A 73 -5.78 0.37 -3.33
CA VAL A 73 -5.77 0.59 -1.88
C VAL A 73 -6.56 -0.49 -1.15
N LYS A 74 -7.77 -0.79 -1.63
CA LYS A 74 -8.59 -1.87 -1.04
C LYS A 74 -7.86 -3.21 -1.06
N HIS A 75 -7.24 -3.58 -2.18
CA HIS A 75 -6.62 -4.90 -2.31
C HIS A 75 -5.30 -5.01 -1.56
N VAL A 76 -4.45 -3.99 -1.59
CA VAL A 76 -3.20 -4.02 -0.81
C VAL A 76 -3.50 -4.08 0.69
N LEU A 77 -4.59 -3.49 1.16
CA LEU A 77 -5.02 -3.61 2.55
C LEU A 77 -5.57 -5.00 2.92
N ILE A 78 -5.99 -5.81 1.94
CA ILE A 78 -6.45 -7.19 2.20
C ILE A 78 -5.26 -8.12 2.44
N ASP A 79 -4.23 -8.02 1.60
CA ASP A 79 -3.13 -8.99 1.61
C ASP A 79 -1.82 -8.44 2.20
N HIS A 80 -1.65 -7.12 2.22
CA HIS A 80 -0.40 -6.43 2.59
C HIS A 80 -0.54 -5.42 3.74
N ALA A 81 -1.66 -5.43 4.48
CA ALA A 81 -1.83 -4.57 5.67
C ALA A 81 -0.69 -4.72 6.69
N HIS A 82 -0.21 -5.95 6.90
CA HIS A 82 0.91 -6.23 7.79
C HIS A 82 2.23 -5.62 7.30
N ASN A 83 2.46 -5.56 5.97
CA ASN A 83 3.64 -4.91 5.40
C ASN A 83 3.60 -3.39 5.65
N PHE A 84 2.43 -2.76 5.48
CA PHE A 84 2.27 -1.34 5.83
C PHE A 84 2.48 -1.08 7.32
N GLN A 85 1.96 -1.96 8.19
CA GLN A 85 2.15 -1.82 9.63
C GLN A 85 3.63 -1.92 10.00
N ALA A 86 4.38 -2.88 9.43
CA ALA A 86 5.81 -3.01 9.70
C ALA A 86 6.61 -1.75 9.31
N ILE A 87 6.28 -1.14 8.16
CA ILE A 87 6.88 0.14 7.74
C ILE A 87 6.53 1.24 8.76
N LEU A 88 5.27 1.36 9.17
CA LEU A 88 4.83 2.36 10.14
C LEU A 88 5.48 2.17 11.52
N ASP A 89 5.64 0.93 11.98
CA ASP A 89 6.30 0.59 13.25
C ASP A 89 7.76 1.06 13.21
N LYS A 90 8.44 0.83 12.08
CA LYS A 90 9.81 1.27 11.86
C LYS A 90 9.93 2.80 11.82
N MET A 91 9.05 3.47 11.07
CA MET A 91 8.98 4.93 11.04
C MET A 91 8.74 5.52 12.43
N THR A 92 7.85 4.92 13.22
CA THR A 92 7.56 5.33 14.60
C THR A 92 8.79 5.20 15.48
N ALA A 93 9.48 4.05 15.39
CA ALA A 93 10.68 3.79 16.19
C ALA A 93 11.82 4.77 15.88
N GLU A 94 12.02 5.16 14.62
CA GLU A 94 13.15 5.99 14.22
C GLU A 94 12.88 7.50 14.27
N THR A 95 11.64 7.91 14.00
CA THR A 95 11.30 9.34 13.85
C THR A 95 10.39 9.86 14.95
N GLY A 96 9.77 8.96 15.73
CA GLY A 96 8.75 9.31 16.71
C GLY A 96 7.43 9.79 16.08
N VAL A 97 7.23 9.59 14.77
CA VAL A 97 5.94 9.86 14.12
C VAL A 97 4.86 8.98 14.74
N ASP A 98 3.68 9.55 14.97
CA ASP A 98 2.50 8.83 15.46
C ASP A 98 1.54 8.59 14.28
N PRO A 99 1.43 7.35 13.75
CA PRO A 99 0.53 7.06 12.64
C PRO A 99 -0.94 7.32 12.98
N GLU A 100 -1.37 7.11 14.22
CA GLU A 100 -2.78 7.30 14.61
C GLU A 100 -3.21 8.78 14.53
N ALA A 101 -2.24 9.70 14.70
CA ALA A 101 -2.46 11.13 14.51
C ALA A 101 -2.48 11.57 13.02
N MET A 102 -2.05 10.71 12.09
CA MET A 102 -2.03 10.98 10.65
C MET A 102 -3.37 10.60 9.99
N THR A 103 -4.36 11.45 10.23
CA THR A 103 -5.77 11.19 9.91
C THR A 103 -6.17 11.48 8.46
N THR A 104 -5.29 12.07 7.66
CA THR A 104 -5.56 12.46 6.28
C THR A 104 -4.39 12.13 5.34
N TYR A 105 -4.64 12.23 4.03
CA TYR A 105 -3.57 12.18 3.03
C TYR A 105 -2.61 13.36 3.21
N GLU A 106 -3.14 14.56 3.47
CA GLU A 106 -2.36 15.78 3.67
C GLU A 106 -1.41 15.68 4.86
N ASP A 107 -1.80 15.01 5.95
CA ASP A 107 -0.92 14.80 7.11
C ASP A 107 0.35 14.02 6.72
N TRP A 108 0.19 12.91 5.98
CA TRP A 108 1.32 12.13 5.47
C TRP A 108 2.14 12.90 4.43
N SER A 109 1.47 13.61 3.51
CA SER A 109 2.15 14.43 2.51
C SER A 109 3.00 15.53 3.16
N ASN A 110 2.46 16.21 4.18
CA ASN A 110 3.19 17.26 4.90
C ASN A 110 4.36 16.70 5.69
N TRP A 111 4.18 15.54 6.33
CA TRP A 111 5.29 14.85 7.00
C TRP A 111 6.40 14.52 6.02
N TYR A 112 6.06 13.93 4.87
CA TYR A 112 7.01 13.49 3.85
C TYR A 112 7.81 14.66 3.27
N GLU A 113 7.13 15.75 2.88
CA GLU A 113 7.78 16.97 2.40
C GLU A 113 8.63 17.64 3.50
N GLY A 114 8.20 17.57 4.77
CA GLY A 114 8.97 18.05 5.90
C GLY A 114 10.27 17.27 6.13
N VAL A 115 10.28 15.95 5.88
CA VAL A 115 11.50 15.14 5.90
C VAL A 115 12.38 15.46 4.70
N ARG A 116 11.81 15.56 3.49
CA ARG A 116 12.53 15.95 2.26
C ARG A 116 13.28 17.26 2.43
N ALA A 117 12.60 18.30 2.91
CA ALA A 117 13.20 19.62 3.09
C ALA A 117 14.41 19.61 4.04
N LYS A 118 14.38 18.76 5.08
CA LYS A 118 15.53 18.59 6.00
C LYS A 118 16.73 17.97 5.28
N ILE A 119 16.50 16.95 4.45
CA ILE A 119 17.55 16.31 3.64
C ILE A 119 18.16 17.33 2.68
N GLU A 120 17.34 18.06 1.92
CA GLU A 120 17.82 19.10 0.98
C GLU A 120 18.64 20.18 1.69
N SER A 121 18.16 20.64 2.85
CA SER A 121 18.87 21.65 3.64
C SER A 121 20.22 21.16 4.18
N SER A 122 20.39 19.85 4.37
CA SER A 122 21.64 19.25 4.87
C SER A 122 22.71 19.09 3.79
N LEU A 123 22.32 19.14 2.52
CA LEU A 123 23.20 19.02 1.35
C LEU A 123 23.64 20.39 0.79
N SER A 124 23.10 21.48 1.32
CA SER A 124 23.36 22.88 0.92
C SER A 124 24.47 23.52 1.75
#